data_AF-A0A1H1L2U5-F1
#
_entry.id   AF-A0A1H1L2U5-F1
#
_cell.length_a   1.000
_cell.length_b   1.000
_cell.length_c   1.000
_cell.angle_alpha   90.00
_cell.angle_beta   90.00
_cell.angle_gamma   90.00
#
_symmetry.space_group_name_H-M   'P 1'
#
loop_
_entity.id
_entity.type
_entity.pdbx_description
1 polymer ?
#
loop_
_entity_poly.entity_id
_entity_poly.type
_entity_poly.pdbx_seq_one_letter_code
_entity_poly.pdbx_strand_id
1 'polypeptide(L)'
;MGNQELMSQLQNKGLETWMHTNNFVCFKFIVPLGRFKGQEIEIALQGQQFPLLPPSGPHIKPHILPITGGGGVHPFGGIHDRKVPTPEFQYWSRPFKGWTSGMTADDYLAFLRTLLDFE
;
A
#
# COMPACT_ATOMS: atom_id res chain seq x y z
N MET A 1 -11.08 12.69 -8.37
CA MET A 1 -9.94 12.89 -9.29
C MET A 1 -8.72 12.09 -8.85
N GLY A 2 -8.12 12.33 -7.68
CA GLY A 2 -6.89 11.61 -7.26
C GLY A 2 -6.97 10.08 -7.24
N ASN A 3 -8.05 9.50 -6.67
CA ASN A 3 -8.25 8.05 -6.68
C ASN A 3 -8.35 7.45 -8.10
N GLN A 4 -9.01 8.16 -9.03
CA GLN A 4 -9.15 7.72 -10.41
C GLN A 4 -7.81 7.78 -11.15
N GLU A 5 -7.03 8.85 -10.91
CA GLU A 5 -5.68 9.00 -11.46
C GLU A 5 -4.75 7.89 -10.97
N LEU A 6 -4.73 7.63 -9.65
CA LEU A 6 -3.96 6.54 -9.06
C LEU A 6 -4.36 5.19 -9.66
N MET A 7 -5.66 4.90 -9.71
CA MET A 7 -6.18 3.65 -10.28
C MET A 7 -5.77 3.51 -11.76
N SER A 8 -5.94 4.56 -12.57
CA SER A 8 -5.55 4.54 -13.98
C SER A 8 -4.06 4.29 -14.16
N GLN A 9 -3.20 4.94 -13.38
CA GLN A 9 -1.77 4.70 -13.45
C GLN A 9 -1.40 3.26 -13.08
N LEU A 10 -2.03 2.68 -12.04
CA LEU A 10 -1.82 1.28 -11.67
C LEU A 10 -2.29 0.31 -12.76
N GLN A 11 -3.45 0.56 -13.37
CA GLN A 11 -3.97 -0.23 -14.50
C GLN A 11 -3.04 -0.19 -15.71
N ASN A 12 -2.49 0.99 -16.02
CA ASN A 12 -1.51 1.15 -17.11
C ASN A 12 -0.20 0.36 -16.87
N LYS A 13 0.03 -0.13 -15.64
CA LYS A 13 1.12 -1.07 -15.30
C LYS A 13 0.70 -2.54 -15.36
N GLY A 14 -0.53 -2.82 -15.77
CA GLY A 14 -1.07 -4.17 -15.87
C GLY A 14 -1.54 -4.75 -14.53
N LEU A 15 -1.70 -3.92 -13.50
CA LEU A 15 -2.24 -4.37 -12.22
C LEU A 15 -3.77 -4.48 -12.30
N GLU A 16 -4.30 -5.57 -11.75
CA GLU A 16 -5.74 -5.71 -11.52
C GLU A 16 -6.14 -4.79 -10.36
N THR A 17 -6.96 -3.78 -10.63
CA THR A 17 -7.35 -2.75 -9.67
C THR A 17 -8.87 -2.65 -9.53
N TRP A 18 -9.35 -2.27 -8.35
CA TRP A 18 -10.75 -1.93 -8.11
C TRP A 18 -10.89 -0.83 -7.05
N MET A 19 -12.08 -0.24 -6.97
CA MET A 19 -12.43 0.72 -5.92
C MET A 19 -13.20 0.02 -4.80
N HIS A 20 -12.81 0.26 -3.54
CA HIS A 20 -13.63 -0.09 -2.38
C HIS A 20 -14.56 1.06 -2.00
N THR A 21 -15.72 0.75 -1.41
CA THR A 21 -16.75 1.71 -0.94
C THR A 21 -16.22 2.82 -0.02
N ASN A 22 -15.11 2.58 0.69
CA ASN A 22 -14.49 3.52 1.62
C ASN A 22 -13.45 4.44 0.94
N ASN A 23 -13.53 4.62 -0.38
CA ASN A 23 -12.62 5.43 -1.20
C ASN A 23 -11.16 4.94 -1.21
N PHE A 24 -10.96 3.63 -1.12
CA PHE A 24 -9.66 3.02 -1.32
C PHE A 24 -9.51 2.55 -2.77
N VAL A 25 -8.32 2.79 -3.33
CA VAL A 25 -7.87 2.15 -4.56
C VAL A 25 -7.18 0.85 -4.14
N CYS A 26 -7.72 -0.27 -4.57
CA CYS A 26 -7.20 -1.59 -4.26
C CYS A 26 -6.60 -2.24 -5.50
N PHE A 27 -5.59 -3.09 -5.31
CA PHE A 27 -4.99 -3.86 -6.39
C PHE A 27 -4.31 -5.13 -5.87
N LYS A 28 -4.20 -6.14 -6.76
CA LYS A 28 -3.38 -7.33 -6.51
C LYS A 28 -1.90 -7.01 -6.72
N PHE A 29 -1.05 -7.53 -5.86
CA PHE A 29 0.38 -7.32 -5.89
C PHE A 29 1.12 -8.61 -5.53
N ILE A 30 1.98 -9.09 -6.43
CA ILE A 30 2.88 -10.21 -6.16
C ILE A 30 4.14 -9.64 -5.52
N VAL A 31 4.43 -10.03 -4.29
CA VAL A 31 5.59 -9.55 -3.55
C VAL A 31 6.87 -10.01 -4.28
N PRO A 32 7.73 -9.09 -4.76
CA PRO A 32 8.84 -9.48 -5.63
C PRO A 32 10.10 -9.94 -4.88
N LEU A 33 10.24 -9.59 -3.60
CA LEU A 33 11.47 -9.70 -2.83
C LEU A 33 11.20 -9.74 -1.31
N GLY A 34 12.21 -10.09 -0.52
CA GLY A 34 12.10 -10.32 0.93
C GLY A 34 11.39 -11.62 1.32
N ARG A 35 11.07 -11.72 2.61
CA ARG A 35 10.48 -12.89 3.29
C ARG A 35 9.22 -13.44 2.64
N PHE A 36 8.40 -12.56 2.06
CA PHE A 36 7.12 -12.91 1.45
C PHE A 36 7.16 -13.04 -0.07
N LYS A 37 8.36 -13.15 -0.66
CA LYS A 37 8.54 -13.26 -2.11
C LYS A 37 7.65 -14.33 -2.74
N GLY A 38 7.00 -13.97 -3.85
CA GLY A 38 6.12 -14.83 -4.63
C GLY A 38 4.69 -14.93 -4.08
N GLN A 39 4.42 -14.40 -2.89
CA GLN A 39 3.08 -14.35 -2.33
C GLN A 39 2.25 -13.26 -3.02
N GLU A 40 1.03 -13.60 -3.41
CA GLU A 40 0.02 -12.62 -3.84
C GLU A 40 -0.63 -11.99 -2.60
N ILE A 41 -0.66 -10.65 -2.57
CA ILE A 41 -1.36 -9.85 -1.57
C ILE A 41 -2.26 -8.84 -2.26
N GLU A 42 -3.27 -8.35 -1.56
CA GLU A 42 -4.04 -7.17 -1.95
C GLU A 42 -3.51 -5.97 -1.18
N ILE A 43 -3.31 -4.86 -1.90
CA ILE A 43 -2.92 -3.57 -1.32
C ILE A 43 -4.07 -2.59 -1.51
N ALA A 44 -4.44 -1.88 -0.46
CA ALA A 44 -5.43 -0.82 -0.49
C ALA A 44 -4.84 0.52 -0.04
N LEU A 45 -5.04 1.55 -0.88
CA LEU A 45 -4.44 2.87 -0.75
C LEU A 45 -5.49 3.98 -0.71
N GLN A 46 -5.26 5.01 0.11
CA GLN A 46 -6.05 6.24 0.09
C GLN A 46 -5.33 7.27 -0.78
N GLY A 47 -5.83 7.49 -1.99
CA GLY A 47 -5.18 8.32 -3.02
C GLY A 47 -5.92 9.61 -3.34
N GLN A 48 -6.78 10.14 -2.46
CA GLN A 48 -7.69 11.26 -2.80
C GLN A 48 -6.92 12.51 -3.26
N GLN A 49 -5.72 12.72 -2.74
CA GLN A 49 -4.84 13.86 -3.03
C GLN A 49 -3.72 13.54 -4.04
N PHE A 50 -3.73 12.33 -4.62
CA PHE A 50 -2.74 11.91 -5.62
C PHE A 50 -2.87 12.72 -6.92
N PRO A 51 -1.77 13.07 -7.62
CA PRO A 51 -0.36 12.84 -7.27
C PRO A 51 0.28 13.96 -6.44
N LEU A 52 -0.48 14.98 -6.03
CA LEU A 52 0.03 16.11 -5.24
C LEU A 52 0.64 15.63 -3.90
N LEU A 53 -0.02 14.68 -3.26
CA LEU A 53 0.49 13.96 -2.09
C LEU A 53 0.52 12.46 -2.37
N PRO A 54 1.49 11.71 -1.80
CA PRO A 54 1.49 10.27 -1.93
C PRO A 54 0.25 9.69 -1.25
N PRO A 55 -0.16 8.47 -1.63
CA PRO A 55 -1.08 7.70 -0.80
C PRO A 55 -0.56 7.58 0.64
N SER A 56 -1.49 7.40 1.58
CA SER A 56 -1.15 7.10 2.98
C SER A 56 -0.43 5.74 3.09
N GLY A 57 -0.11 5.31 4.32
CA GLY A 57 0.47 3.99 4.53
C GLY A 57 -0.41 2.86 3.94
N PRO A 58 0.19 1.79 3.39
CA PRO A 58 -0.58 0.76 2.73
C PRO A 58 -1.42 -0.05 3.73
N HIS A 59 -2.59 -0.45 3.29
CA HIS A 59 -3.35 -1.52 3.93
C HIS A 59 -3.08 -2.80 3.16
N ILE A 60 -2.74 -3.89 3.86
CA ILE A 60 -2.32 -5.15 3.25
C ILE A 60 -3.27 -6.27 3.67
N LYS A 61 -3.71 -7.07 2.70
CA LYS A 61 -4.47 -8.31 2.90
C LYS A 61 -3.77 -9.47 2.17
N PRO A 62 -3.65 -10.67 2.77
CA PRO A 62 -4.04 -11.01 4.14
C PRO A 62 -3.13 -10.35 5.18
N HIS A 63 -3.42 -10.57 6.47
CA HIS A 63 -2.50 -10.18 7.55
C HIS A 63 -1.22 -11.03 7.44
N ILE A 64 -0.13 -10.40 7.00
CA ILE A 64 1.18 -11.06 6.81
C ILE A 64 2.16 -10.79 7.96
N LEU A 65 1.82 -9.90 8.90
CA LEU A 65 2.65 -9.59 10.07
C LEU A 65 1.76 -9.44 11.32
N PRO A 66 2.30 -9.59 12.54
CA PRO A 66 1.54 -9.34 13.76
C PRO A 66 1.06 -7.88 13.88
N ILE A 67 -0.14 -7.68 14.42
CA ILE A 67 -0.63 -6.35 14.80
C ILE A 67 0.13 -5.89 16.06
N THR A 68 0.91 -4.83 15.94
CA THR A 68 1.77 -4.30 17.03
C THR A 68 1.32 -2.95 17.57
N GLY A 69 0.36 -2.30 16.92
CA GLY A 69 -0.11 -0.96 17.28
C GLY A 69 0.88 0.14 16.87
N GLY A 70 0.95 1.20 17.67
CA GLY A 70 1.79 2.37 17.37
C GLY A 70 3.25 2.20 17.82
N GLY A 71 4.16 2.87 17.10
CA GLY A 71 5.60 2.88 17.43
C GLY A 71 6.37 1.65 16.91
N GLY A 72 7.63 1.52 17.31
CA GLY A 72 8.50 0.40 16.93
C GLY A 72 9.22 0.56 15.58
N VAL A 73 10.06 -0.43 15.26
CA VAL A 73 10.96 -0.43 14.10
C VAL A 73 10.43 -1.37 13.02
N HIS A 74 10.57 -0.99 11.75
CA HIS A 74 10.27 -1.86 10.62
C HIS A 74 11.13 -3.15 10.69
N PRO A 75 10.57 -4.34 10.41
CA PRO A 75 9.26 -4.59 9.81
C PRO A 75 8.08 -4.64 10.80
N PHE A 76 8.33 -4.92 12.07
CA PHE A 76 7.24 -5.25 13.01
C PHE A 76 6.52 -4.05 13.62
N GLY A 77 7.11 -2.85 13.63
CA GLY A 77 6.49 -1.66 14.22
C GLY A 77 5.41 -1.02 13.35
N GLY A 78 4.47 -0.32 13.98
CA GLY A 78 3.49 0.53 13.30
C GLY A 78 2.44 -0.24 12.50
N ILE A 79 2.08 -1.45 12.92
CA ILE A 79 1.10 -2.31 12.24
C ILE A 79 -0.19 -2.29 13.05
N HIS A 80 -1.28 -1.82 12.45
CA HIS A 80 -2.53 -1.54 13.14
C HIS A 80 -3.69 -2.35 12.57
N ASP A 81 -4.56 -2.84 13.45
CA ASP A 81 -5.86 -3.39 13.09
C ASP A 81 -6.90 -2.25 12.96
N ARG A 82 -6.92 -1.57 11.81
CA ARG A 82 -7.88 -0.48 11.55
C ARG A 82 -9.22 -0.97 11.03
N LYS A 83 -9.34 -2.24 10.67
CA LYS A 83 -10.56 -2.87 10.12
C LYS A 83 -11.14 -2.15 8.90
N VAL A 84 -10.29 -1.49 8.13
CA VAL A 84 -10.61 -0.82 6.86
C VAL A 84 -9.56 -1.19 5.82
N PRO A 85 -9.90 -1.32 4.53
CA PRO A 85 -11.26 -1.26 3.96
C PRO A 85 -12.20 -2.35 4.47
N THR A 86 -11.66 -3.51 4.84
CA THR A 86 -12.35 -4.61 5.54
C THR A 86 -11.49 -5.11 6.72
N PRO A 87 -12.03 -5.95 7.62
CA PRO A 87 -11.26 -6.55 8.72
C PRO A 87 -10.05 -7.40 8.30
N GLU A 88 -10.03 -7.87 7.05
CA GLU A 88 -8.95 -8.71 6.51
C GLU A 88 -7.68 -7.91 6.18
N PHE A 89 -7.76 -6.57 6.24
CA PHE A 89 -6.64 -5.69 6.00
C PHE A 89 -5.96 -5.25 7.30
N GLN A 90 -4.63 -5.26 7.30
CA GLN A 90 -3.81 -4.62 8.32
C GLN A 90 -3.23 -3.31 7.77
N TYR A 91 -3.29 -2.23 8.55
CA TYR A 91 -2.73 -0.95 8.17
C TYR A 91 -1.27 -0.83 8.60
N TRP A 92 -0.38 -0.55 7.66
CA TRP A 92 1.02 -0.26 7.95
C TRP A 92 1.22 1.25 7.97
N SER A 93 1.49 1.81 9.15
CA SER A 93 1.78 3.23 9.35
C SER A 93 3.19 3.59 8.85
N ARG A 94 3.35 3.49 7.54
CA ARG A 94 4.60 3.65 6.77
C ARG A 94 4.33 4.61 5.61
N PRO A 95 4.27 5.92 5.88
CA PRO A 95 4.09 6.91 4.81
C PRO A 95 5.37 7.02 3.97
N PHE A 96 5.22 7.28 2.67
CA PHE A 96 6.34 7.51 1.77
C PHE A 96 6.92 8.93 1.98
N LYS A 97 7.90 9.04 2.88
CA LYS A 97 8.51 10.33 3.28
C LYS A 97 9.29 11.05 2.17
N GLY A 98 9.74 10.31 1.14
CA GLY A 98 10.56 10.85 0.04
C GLY A 98 9.76 11.40 -1.14
N TRP A 99 8.43 11.52 -1.02
CA TRP A 99 7.58 11.94 -2.13
C TRP A 99 7.86 13.39 -2.55
N THR A 100 8.08 13.61 -3.85
CA THR A 100 8.27 14.95 -4.44
C THR A 100 7.35 15.16 -5.63
N SER A 101 7.21 16.42 -6.06
CA SER A 101 6.47 16.75 -7.27
C SER A 101 7.01 15.98 -8.48
N GLY A 102 6.11 15.49 -9.34
CA GLY A 102 6.44 14.68 -10.51
C GLY A 102 6.47 13.17 -10.28
N MET A 103 6.42 12.71 -9.02
CA MET A 103 6.31 11.28 -8.72
C MET A 103 4.93 10.71 -9.06
N THR A 104 4.91 9.41 -9.35
CA THR A 104 3.80 8.67 -9.93
C THR A 104 3.53 7.37 -9.17
N ALA A 105 2.54 6.60 -9.62
CA ALA A 105 2.28 5.27 -9.06
C ALA A 105 3.52 4.36 -9.16
N ASP A 106 4.41 4.55 -10.14
CA ASP A 106 5.66 3.76 -10.25
C ASP A 106 6.58 3.98 -9.06
N ASP A 107 6.72 5.24 -8.62
CA ASP A 107 7.53 5.59 -7.45
C ASP A 107 6.94 5.02 -6.17
N TYR A 108 5.61 5.04 -6.05
CA TYR A 108 4.93 4.43 -4.91
C TYR A 108 5.06 2.89 -4.94
N LEU A 109 4.98 2.25 -6.11
CA LEU A 109 5.23 0.81 -6.25
C LEU A 109 6.69 0.47 -5.90
N ALA A 110 7.66 1.31 -6.28
CA ALA A 110 9.05 1.13 -5.87
C ALA A 110 9.21 1.24 -4.34
N PHE A 111 8.53 2.21 -3.71
CA PHE A 111 8.46 2.29 -2.25
C PHE A 111 7.87 1.02 -1.61
N LEU A 112 6.79 0.46 -2.16
CA LEU A 112 6.20 -0.79 -1.67
C LEU A 112 7.15 -1.98 -1.78
N ARG A 113 7.94 -2.06 -2.86
CA ARG A 113 8.98 -3.07 -3.02
C ARG A 113 9.99 -2.98 -1.89
N THR A 114 10.56 -1.80 -1.64
CA THR A 114 11.49 -1.57 -0.54
C THR A 114 10.85 -1.84 0.83
N LEU A 115 9.58 -1.49 1.00
CA LEU A 115 8.85 -1.72 2.26
C LEU A 115 8.65 -3.21 2.57
N LEU A 116 8.66 -4.07 1.56
CA LEU A 116 8.55 -5.52 1.71
C LEU A 116 9.92 -6.23 1.66
N ASP A 117 11.00 -5.46 1.54
CA ASP A 117 12.38 -5.95 1.48
C ASP A 117 12.99 -6.17 2.87
N PHE A 118 12.57 -7.26 3.51
CA PHE A 118 13.15 -7.69 4.78
C PHE A 118 13.07 -9.22 4.91
N GLU A 119 13.89 -9.79 5.78
CA GLU A 119 13.98 -11.23 6.07
C GLU A 119 13.22 -11.62 7.36
#